data_AF-A0A452CHD4-F1
#
_entry.id   AF-A0A452CHD4-F1
#
_cell.length_a   1.000
_cell.length_b   1.000
_cell.length_c   1.000
_cell.angle_alpha   90.00
_cell.angle_beta   90.00
_cell.angle_gamma   90.00
#
_symmetry.space_group_name_H-M   'P 1'
#
loop_
_entity.id
_entity.type
_entity.pdbx_description
1 polymer ?
#
loop_
_entity_poly.entity_id
_entity_poly.type
_entity_poly.pdbx_seq_one_letter_code
_entity_poly.pdbx_strand_id
1 'polypeptide(L)'
;MHPDLSPHLHTEECNVLINLLKECHKNVRVQKNDHKAKMKPSILKFFGHCNDLDREMRKCLKNEYMEKRNKSRERGNAMRKRLFNPPEESEK
;
A
#
# COMPACT_ATOMS: atom_id res chain seq x y z
N MET A 1 -6.29 -8.47 5.20
CA MET A 1 -6.90 -7.74 4.07
C MET A 1 -5.90 -6.72 3.56
N HIS A 2 -5.49 -6.76 2.30
CA HIS A 2 -4.66 -5.71 1.70
C HIS A 2 -5.59 -4.60 1.16
N PRO A 3 -5.19 -3.32 1.21
CA PRO A 3 -5.90 -2.26 0.48
C PRO A 3 -5.80 -2.51 -1.04
N ASP A 4 -6.72 -1.95 -1.82
CA ASP A 4 -6.68 -2.11 -3.28
C ASP A 4 -5.33 -1.63 -3.84
N LEU A 5 -4.70 -2.45 -4.70
CA LEU A 5 -3.34 -2.27 -5.24
C LEU A 5 -3.37 -1.63 -6.65
N SER A 6 -4.42 -0.85 -6.91
CA SER A 6 -4.58 -0.14 -8.17
C SER A 6 -3.54 0.99 -8.29
N PRO A 7 -2.82 1.12 -9.43
CA PRO A 7 -1.65 2.00 -9.52
C PRO A 7 -1.93 3.48 -9.25
N HIS A 8 -3.16 3.94 -9.53
CA HIS A 8 -3.57 5.32 -9.35
C HIS A 8 -3.79 5.71 -7.89
N LEU A 9 -3.88 4.74 -6.97
CA LEU A 9 -4.12 4.99 -5.55
C LEU A 9 -2.83 5.21 -4.76
N HIS A 10 -1.69 4.87 -5.35
CA HIS A 10 -0.41 4.80 -4.67
C HIS A 10 0.63 5.74 -5.26
N THR A 11 1.63 6.08 -4.45
CA THR A 11 2.83 6.78 -4.93
C THR A 11 3.62 5.91 -5.90
N GLU A 12 4.42 6.55 -6.76
CA GLU A 12 5.28 5.85 -7.73
C GLU A 12 6.21 4.83 -7.05
N GLU A 13 6.77 5.19 -5.90
CA GLU A 13 7.64 4.32 -5.10
C GLU A 13 6.91 3.04 -4.64
N CYS A 14 5.69 3.17 -4.10
CA CYS A 14 4.91 2.01 -3.71
C CYS A 14 4.47 1.19 -4.93
N ASN A 15 4.19 1.83 -6.07
CA ASN A 15 3.82 1.15 -7.30
C ASN A 15 4.95 0.26 -7.85
N VAL A 16 6.21 0.66 -7.72
CA VAL A 16 7.35 -0.19 -8.09
C VAL A 16 7.33 -1.48 -7.27
N LEU A 17 7.17 -1.39 -5.94
CA LEU A 17 7.10 -2.56 -5.07
C LEU A 17 5.89 -3.45 -5.36
N ILE A 18 4.74 -2.85 -5.67
CA ILE A 18 3.53 -3.59 -6.08
C ILE A 18 3.76 -4.35 -7.38
N ASN A 19 4.44 -3.74 -8.35
CA ASN A 19 4.77 -4.38 -9.62
C ASN A 19 5.75 -5.54 -9.44
N LEU A 20 6.80 -5.35 -8.64
CA LEU A 20 7.74 -6.41 -8.27
C LEU A 20 7.06 -7.58 -7.56
N LEU A 21 6.12 -7.29 -6.64
CA LEU A 21 5.34 -8.33 -5.98
C LEU A 21 4.43 -9.09 -6.96
N LYS A 22 3.78 -8.37 -7.89
CA LYS A 22 2.97 -8.97 -8.96
C LYS A 22 3.82 -9.87 -9.86
N GLU A 23 5.04 -9.46 -10.20
CA GLU A 23 6.00 -10.26 -10.97
C GLU A 23 6.46 -11.49 -10.21
N CYS A 24 6.81 -11.35 -8.93
CA CYS A 24 7.17 -12.48 -8.08
C CYS A 24 6.03 -13.52 -8.02
N HIS A 25 4.78 -13.07 -7.83
CA HIS A 25 3.62 -13.96 -7.86
C HIS A 25 3.36 -14.59 -9.23
N LYS A 26 3.58 -13.86 -10.33
CA LYS A 26 3.50 -14.42 -11.69
C LYS A 26 4.56 -15.51 -11.89
N ASN A 27 5.81 -15.24 -11.54
CA ASN A 27 6.93 -16.19 -11.69
C ASN A 27 6.72 -17.45 -10.84
N VAL A 28 6.27 -17.31 -9.59
CA VAL A 28 5.92 -18.44 -8.73
C VAL A 28 4.76 -19.26 -9.31
N ARG A 29 3.78 -18.60 -9.92
CA ARG A 29 2.63 -19.27 -10.53
C ARG A 29 3.01 -19.99 -11.83
N VAL A 30 3.88 -19.40 -12.64
CA VAL A 30 4.44 -20.03 -13.85
C VAL A 30 5.17 -21.32 -13.47
N GLN A 31 6.06 -21.29 -12.46
CA GLN A 31 6.76 -22.50 -11.99
C GLN A 31 5.84 -23.58 -11.39
N LYS A 32 4.63 -23.21 -10.94
CA LYS A 32 3.62 -24.15 -10.44
C LYS A 32 2.74 -24.75 -11.55
N ASN A 33 2.67 -24.10 -12.71
CA ASN A 33 1.84 -24.52 -13.84
C ASN A 33 2.58 -25.50 -14.77
N ASP A 34 3.91 -25.58 -14.68
CA ASP A 34 4.68 -26.69 -15.23
C ASP A 34 4.29 -27.98 -14.48
N HIS A 35 3.91 -29.01 -15.22
CA HIS A 35 3.19 -30.23 -14.78
C HIS A 35 3.91 -31.08 -13.69
N LYS A 36 5.01 -30.61 -13.10
CA LYS A 36 5.87 -31.36 -12.17
C LYS A 36 5.57 -31.15 -10.68
N ALA A 37 4.69 -30.20 -10.31
CA ALA A 37 4.43 -29.84 -8.91
C ALA A 37 3.06 -30.32 -8.37
N LYS A 38 2.68 -31.60 -8.61
CA LYS A 38 1.63 -32.27 -7.82
C LYS A 38 2.25 -32.87 -6.55
N MET A 39 2.68 -32.02 -5.60
CA MET A 39 3.15 -32.49 -4.29
C MET A 39 2.37 -31.79 -3.17
N LYS A 40 1.87 -32.60 -2.24
CA LYS A 40 0.84 -32.30 -1.21
C LYS A 40 0.98 -30.92 -0.51
N PRO A 41 -0.15 -30.22 -0.25
CA PRO A 41 -0.17 -28.83 0.22
C PRO A 41 -0.17 -28.72 1.76
N SER A 42 0.92 -29.10 2.46
CA SER A 42 1.02 -28.82 3.91
C SER A 42 2.33 -28.17 4.37
N ILE A 43 3.50 -28.56 3.86
CA ILE A 43 4.79 -28.08 4.40
C ILE A 43 5.41 -26.94 3.57
N LEU A 44 5.16 -26.87 2.26
CA LEU A 44 5.68 -25.80 1.39
C LEU A 44 4.90 -24.48 1.45
N LYS A 45 3.77 -24.43 2.18
CA LYS A 45 2.99 -23.20 2.39
C LYS A 45 3.74 -22.16 3.25
N PHE A 46 4.81 -22.58 3.93
CA PHE A 46 5.56 -21.75 4.87
C PHE A 46 6.75 -21.00 4.26
N PHE A 47 7.20 -21.38 3.06
CA PHE A 47 8.27 -20.64 2.37
C PHE A 47 7.64 -19.53 1.52
N GLY A 48 7.47 -18.36 2.12
CA GLY A 48 6.99 -17.15 1.46
C GLY A 48 8.01 -16.66 0.43
N HIS A 49 7.96 -17.21 -0.78
CA HIS A 49 8.87 -16.89 -1.90
C HIS A 49 8.87 -15.40 -2.29
N CYS A 50 7.86 -14.64 -1.87
CA CYS A 50 7.73 -13.20 -2.10
C CYS A 50 7.59 -12.40 -0.80
N ASN A 51 7.95 -12.97 0.35
CA ASN A 51 7.63 -12.39 1.67
C ASN A 51 8.41 -11.11 1.96
N ASP A 52 9.63 -10.98 1.45
CA ASP A 52 10.44 -9.76 1.61
C ASP A 52 9.84 -8.58 0.84
N LEU A 53 9.43 -8.82 -0.41
CA LEU A 53 8.71 -7.85 -1.24
C LEU A 53 7.35 -7.50 -0.61
N ASP A 54 6.62 -8.48 -0.08
CA ASP A 54 5.35 -8.25 0.61
C ASP A 54 5.55 -7.40 1.89
N ARG A 55 6.62 -7.64 2.65
CA ARG A 55 6.98 -6.85 3.84
C ARG A 55 7.28 -5.40 3.47
N GLU A 56 8.06 -5.18 2.43
CA GLU A 56 8.44 -3.85 1.97
C GLU A 56 7.25 -3.08 1.39
N MET A 57 6.45 -3.74 0.55
CA MET A 57 5.19 -3.20 0.04
C MET A 57 4.25 -2.79 1.18
N ARG A 58 4.04 -3.64 2.18
CA ARG A 58 3.20 -3.32 3.36
C ARG A 58 3.71 -2.10 4.12
N LYS A 59 5.03 -1.97 4.26
CA LYS A 59 5.65 -0.81 4.91
C LYS A 59 5.35 0.47 4.11
N CYS A 60 5.50 0.42 2.79
CA CYS A 60 5.21 1.53 1.89
C CYS A 60 3.73 1.97 2.01
N LEU A 61 2.81 1.02 1.84
CA LEU A 61 1.36 1.27 1.93
C LEU A 61 0.94 1.83 3.29
N LYS A 62 1.55 1.35 4.38
CA LYS A 62 1.28 1.85 5.72
C LYS A 62 1.73 3.30 5.87
N ASN A 63 2.92 3.65 5.38
CA ASN A 63 3.42 5.01 5.45
C ASN A 63 2.54 5.98 4.65
N GLU A 64 2.17 5.59 3.42
CA GLU A 64 1.28 6.38 2.58
C GLU A 64 -0.09 6.62 3.24
N TYR A 65 -0.66 5.56 3.83
CA TYR A 65 -1.92 5.68 4.57
C TYR A 65 -1.81 6.66 5.74
N MET A 66 -0.72 6.58 6.51
CA MET A 66 -0.49 7.48 7.65
C MET A 66 -0.30 8.93 7.20
N GLU A 67 0.40 9.16 6.10
CA GLU A 67 0.58 10.51 5.53
C GLU A 67 -0.76 11.11 5.07
N LYS A 68 -1.55 10.35 4.31
CA LYS A 68 -2.91 10.78 3.89
C LYS A 68 -3.79 11.09 5.09
N ARG A 69 -3.71 10.27 6.14
CA ARG A 69 -4.45 10.48 7.39
C ARG A 69 -4.00 11.75 8.12
N ASN A 70 -2.70 12.01 8.21
CA ASN A 70 -2.15 13.21 8.83
C ASN A 70 -2.55 14.47 8.06
N LYS A 71 -2.40 14.47 6.74
CA LYS A 71 -2.80 15.59 5.87
C LYS A 71 -4.30 15.89 5.97
N SER A 72 -5.13 14.85 6.04
CA SER A 72 -6.57 15.01 6.26
C SER A 72 -6.86 15.64 7.64
N ARG A 73 -6.18 15.16 8.69
CA ARG A 73 -6.31 15.73 10.05
C ARG A 73 -5.87 17.19 10.11
N GLU A 74 -4.76 17.54 9.47
CA GLU A 74 -4.27 18.92 9.38
C GLU A 74 -5.25 19.84 8.66
N ARG A 75 -5.80 19.39 7.52
CA ARG A 75 -6.84 20.12 6.79
C ARG A 75 -8.09 20.34 7.63
N GLY A 76 -8.55 19.30 8.34
CA GLY A 76 -9.69 19.40 9.25
C GLY A 76 -9.43 20.35 10.43
N ASN A 77 -8.24 20.28 11.03
CA ASN A 77 -7.83 21.20 12.09
C ASN A 77 -7.74 22.66 11.59
N ALA A 78 -7.19 22.88 10.39
CA ALA A 78 -7.12 24.20 9.77
C ALA A 78 -8.52 24.76 9.49
N MET A 79 -9.43 23.95 8.97
CA MET A 79 -10.84 24.34 8.77
C MET A 79 -11.51 24.68 10.10
N ARG A 80 -11.34 23.85 11.13
CA ARG A 80 -11.90 24.10 12.47
C ARG A 80 -11.36 25.40 13.08
N LYS A 81 -10.07 25.69 12.91
CA LYS A 81 -9.48 26.97 13.33
C LYS A 81 -10.08 28.16 12.60
N ARG A 82 -10.31 28.08 11.28
CA ARG A 82 -10.97 29.13 10.48
C ARG A 82 -12.41 29.38 10.90
N LEU A 83 -13.14 28.34 11.31
CA LEU A 83 -14.51 28.49 11.80
C LEU A 83 -14.56 29.10 13.21
N PHE A 84 -13.57 28.79 14.06
CA PHE A 84 -13.53 29.30 15.43
C PHE A 84 -12.97 30.72 15.52
N ASN A 85 -11.97 31.04 14.69
CA ASN A 85 -11.44 32.38 14.51
C ASN A 85 -11.79 32.82 13.08
N PRO A 86 -12.98 33.40 12.83
CA PRO A 86 -13.22 34.04 11.55
C PRO A 86 -12.07 35.03 11.31
N PRO A 87 -11.49 35.08 10.10
CA PRO A 87 -10.58 36.16 9.78
C PRO A 87 -11.37 37.44 10.00
N GLU A 88 -10.95 38.25 10.98
CA GLU A 88 -11.41 39.63 11.10
C GLU A 88 -11.24 40.22 9.71
N GLU A 89 -12.37 40.47 9.02
CA GLU A 89 -12.34 41.12 7.73
C GLU A 89 -11.54 42.40 7.94
N SER A 90 -10.39 42.46 7.28
CA SER A 90 -9.58 43.66 7.21
C SER A 90 -10.41 44.70 6.47
N GLU A 91 -11.20 45.45 7.21
CA GLU A 91 -11.65 46.78 6.83
C GLU A 91 -10.40 47.61 6.57
N LYS A 92 -10.08 47.83 5.30
CA LYS A 92 -9.37 49.02 4.79
C LYS A 92 -9.41 49.08 3.27
#